data_AF-W3VSZ3-F1
#
_entry.id   AF-W3VSZ3-F1
#
_cell.length_a   1.000
_cell.length_b   1.000
_cell.length_c   1.000
_cell.angle_alpha   90.00
_cell.angle_beta   90.00
_cell.angle_gamma   90.00
#
_symmetry.space_group_name_H-M   'P 1'
#
loop_
_entity.id
_entity.type
_entity.pdbx_description
1 polymer ?
#
loop_
_entity_poly.entity_id
_entity_poly.type
_entity_poly.pdbx_seq_one_letter_code
_entity_poly.pdbx_strand_id
1 'polypeptide(L)'
;MSMLGSTVGLGHSVVGIMSLLAPESTGKLLCVPSPRAANFVSRLFGVRELLLGASLLLSIRNNRSLAERMQLLTIINIMNATDTISGIVEYFNRTIDLNGFVLGSGGAFTLFCLGMIQASNW
;
A
#
# COMPACT_ATOMS: atom_id res chain seq x y z
N MET A 1 3.64 -20.21 -7.31
CA MET A 1 4.37 -19.08 -6.70
C MET A 1 3.75 -17.71 -7.08
N SER A 2 2.41 -17.62 -7.20
CA SER A 2 1.68 -16.36 -7.43
C SER A 2 1.03 -15.78 -6.18
N MET A 3 0.95 -16.55 -5.09
CA MET A 3 0.12 -16.21 -3.93
C MET A 3 0.61 -14.94 -3.21
N LEU A 4 1.92 -14.77 -2.99
CA LEU A 4 2.44 -13.58 -2.33
C LEU A 4 2.25 -12.32 -3.19
N GLY A 5 2.51 -12.42 -4.50
CA GLY A 5 2.23 -11.33 -5.45
C GLY A 5 0.73 -10.98 -5.49
N SER A 6 -0.15 -11.97 -5.41
CA SER A 6 -1.60 -11.74 -5.29
C SER A 6 -1.97 -11.08 -3.97
N THR A 7 -1.36 -11.47 -2.85
CA THR A 7 -1.58 -10.83 -1.55
C THR A 7 -1.14 -9.37 -1.56
N VAL A 8 0.03 -9.07 -2.15
CA VAL A 8 0.50 -7.68 -2.32
C VAL A 8 -0.51 -6.90 -3.17
N GLY A 9 -0.89 -7.43 -4.34
CA GLY A 9 -1.85 -6.78 -5.22
C GLY A 9 -3.23 -6.56 -4.58
N LEU A 10 -3.71 -7.52 -3.78
CA LEU A 10 -4.96 -7.40 -3.02
C LEU A 10 -4.84 -6.36 -1.91
N GLY A 11 -3.72 -6.31 -1.18
CA GLY A 11 -3.47 -5.32 -0.13
C GLY A 11 -3.62 -3.90 -0.66
N HIS A 12 -2.91 -3.57 -1.74
CA HIS A 12 -3.03 -2.28 -2.41
C HIS A 12 -4.45 -2.00 -2.92
N SER A 13 -5.13 -3.02 -3.46
CA SER A 13 -6.51 -2.87 -3.95
C SER A 13 -7.49 -2.54 -2.81
N VAL A 14 -7.37 -3.23 -1.67
CA VAL A 14 -8.23 -3.00 -0.50
C VAL A 14 -7.98 -1.62 0.09
N VAL A 15 -6.71 -1.25 0.32
CA VAL A 15 -6.34 0.08 0.83
C VAL A 15 -6.82 1.18 -0.13
N GLY A 16 -6.67 0.96 -1.44
CA GLY A 16 -7.15 1.86 -2.47
C GLY A 16 -8.66 2.07 -2.43
N ILE A 17 -9.44 0.98 -2.34
CA ILE A 17 -10.89 1.02 -2.23
C ILE A 17 -11.33 1.73 -0.94
N MET A 18 -10.72 1.41 0.20
CA MET A 18 -11.08 2.03 1.48
C MET A 18 -10.82 3.54 1.46
N SER A 19 -9.66 3.96 0.94
CA SER A 19 -9.29 5.37 0.80
C SER A 19 -10.18 6.12 -0.20
N LEU A 20 -10.67 5.43 -1.23
CA LEU A 20 -11.60 5.98 -2.22
C LEU A 20 -13.03 6.16 -1.67
N LEU A 21 -13.57 5.12 -1.05
CA LEU A 21 -14.98 5.07 -0.66
C LEU A 21 -15.22 5.73 0.70
N ALA A 22 -14.28 5.57 1.63
CA ALA A 22 -14.43 6.00 3.01
C ALA A 22 -13.12 6.63 3.54
N PRO A 23 -12.63 7.74 2.95
CA PRO A 23 -11.39 8.38 3.37
C PRO A 23 -11.43 8.83 4.84
N GLU A 24 -12.59 9.29 5.32
CA GLU A 24 -12.74 9.72 6.71
C GLU A 24 -12.71 8.54 7.68
N SER A 25 -13.38 7.43 7.34
CA SER A 25 -13.34 6.21 8.14
C SER A 25 -11.97 5.53 8.11
N THR A 26 -11.28 5.58 6.97
CA THR A 26 -9.91 5.09 6.80
C THR A 26 -8.94 5.92 7.64
N GLY A 27 -9.07 7.25 7.61
CA GLY A 27 -8.31 8.14 8.49
C GLY A 27 -8.57 7.87 9.97
N LYS A 28 -9.82 7.65 10.38
CA LYS A 28 -10.17 7.26 11.76
C LYS A 28 -9.58 5.91 12.16
N LEU A 29 -9.64 4.90 11.27
CA LEU A 29 -9.05 3.59 11.50
C LEU A 29 -7.54 3.67 11.69
N LEU A 30 -6.88 4.55 10.93
CA LEU A 30 -5.45 4.81 11.00
C LEU A 30 -5.08 5.89 12.03
N CYS A 31 -6.02 6.37 12.83
CA CYS A 31 -5.81 7.41 13.83
C CYS A 31 -5.15 8.70 13.29
N VAL A 32 -5.41 9.04 12.02
CA VAL A 32 -4.87 10.24 11.35
C VAL A 32 -5.88 11.40 11.43
N PRO A 33 -5.46 12.62 11.78
CA PRO A 33 -6.32 13.80 11.72
C PRO A 33 -6.92 14.01 10.32
N SER A 34 -8.24 14.23 10.23
CA SER A 34 -8.97 14.32 8.95
C SER A 34 -9.55 15.73 8.71
N PRO A 35 -8.73 16.73 8.35
CA PRO A 35 -9.25 17.95 7.74
C PRO A 35 -9.81 17.64 6.34
N ARG A 36 -10.81 18.40 5.87
CA ARG A 36 -11.49 18.13 4.57
C ARG A 36 -10.53 18.00 3.37
N ALA A 37 -9.41 18.74 3.36
CA ALA A 37 -8.37 18.64 2.34
C ALA A 37 -7.66 17.26 2.35
N ALA A 38 -7.47 16.64 3.53
CA ALA A 38 -6.89 15.31 3.65
C ALA A 38 -7.80 14.24 3.03
N ASN A 39 -9.12 14.42 3.04
CA ASN A 39 -10.05 13.48 2.40
C ASN A 39 -9.94 13.49 0.87
N PHE A 40 -9.72 14.65 0.26
CA PHE A 40 -9.47 14.73 -1.19
C PHE A 40 -8.16 14.04 -1.56
N VAL A 41 -7.10 14.32 -0.81
CA VAL A 41 -5.77 13.71 -1.00
C VAL A 41 -5.84 12.20 -0.80
N SER A 42 -6.52 11.71 0.24
CA SER A 42 -6.74 10.28 0.50
C SER A 42 -7.43 9.58 -0.67
N ARG A 43 -8.44 10.21 -1.29
CA ARG A 43 -9.07 9.64 -2.50
C ARG A 43 -8.11 9.57 -3.69
N LEU A 44 -7.27 10.59 -3.91
CA LEU A 44 -6.27 10.57 -4.99
C LEU A 44 -5.24 9.44 -4.79
N PHE A 45 -4.76 9.26 -3.56
CA PHE A 45 -3.90 8.13 -3.22
C PHE A 45 -4.63 6.81 -3.39
N GLY A 46 -5.91 6.74 -2.99
CA GLY A 46 -6.73 5.54 -3.15
C GLY A 46 -6.84 5.05 -4.60
N VAL A 47 -6.98 5.97 -5.57
CA VAL A 47 -6.95 5.61 -7.01
C VAL A 47 -5.61 4.98 -7.39
N ARG A 48 -4.49 5.55 -6.92
CA ARG A 48 -3.14 5.07 -7.25
C ARG A 48 -2.90 3.68 -6.70
N GLU A 49 -3.25 3.46 -5.43
CA GLU A 49 -3.13 2.17 -4.76
C GLU A 49 -3.98 1.11 -5.47
N LEU A 50 -5.22 1.45 -5.84
CA LEU A 50 -6.11 0.55 -6.57
C LEU A 50 -5.55 0.17 -7.94
N LEU A 51 -5.01 1.15 -8.70
CA LEU A 51 -4.43 0.89 -10.02
C LEU A 51 -3.16 0.04 -9.94
N LEU A 52 -2.31 0.25 -8.93
CA LEU A 52 -1.11 -0.57 -8.72
C LEU A 52 -1.48 -2.01 -8.36
N GLY A 53 -2.41 -2.18 -7.41
CA GLY A 53 -2.92 -3.49 -7.01
C GLY A 53 -3.56 -4.24 -8.18
N ALA A 54 -4.44 -3.58 -8.94
CA ALA A 54 -5.08 -4.14 -10.12
C ALA A 54 -4.06 -4.51 -11.21
N SER A 55 -3.06 -3.65 -11.45
CA SER A 55 -2.02 -3.90 -12.46
C SER A 55 -1.18 -5.14 -12.12
N LEU A 56 -0.81 -5.32 -10.86
CA LEU A 56 -0.08 -6.51 -10.42
C LEU A 56 -0.95 -7.77 -10.54
N LEU A 57 -2.22 -7.71 -10.11
CA LEU A 57 -3.14 -8.84 -10.22
C LEU A 57 -3.42 -9.24 -11.68
N LEU A 58 -3.62 -8.27 -12.57
CA LEU A 58 -3.82 -8.52 -13.99
C LEU A 58 -2.54 -9.06 -14.64
N SER A 59 -1.36 -8.55 -14.23
CA SER A 59 -0.08 -9.06 -14.71
C SER A 59 0.13 -10.52 -14.32
N ILE A 60 -0.26 -10.91 -13.09
CA ILE A 60 -0.25 -12.30 -12.62
C ILE A 60 -1.26 -13.15 -13.41
N ARG A 61 -2.50 -12.68 -13.55
CA ARG A 61 -3.58 -13.41 -14.24
C ARG A 61 -3.28 -13.65 -15.72
N ASN A 62 -2.71 -12.66 -16.40
CA ASN A 62 -2.51 -12.70 -17.85
C ASN A 62 -1.14 -13.27 -18.26
N ASN A 63 -0.36 -13.85 -17.35
CA ASN A 63 0.96 -14.41 -17.67
C ASN A 63 1.89 -13.45 -18.43
N ARG A 64 1.85 -12.16 -18.05
CA ARG A 64 2.79 -11.16 -18.56
C ARG A 64 4.24 -11.54 -18.26
N SER A 65 5.16 -10.93 -19.01
CA SER A 65 6.58 -11.25 -18.93
C SER A 65 7.11 -11.07 -17.50
N LEU A 66 8.13 -11.87 -17.14
CA LEU A 66 8.78 -11.77 -15.84
C LEU A 66 9.35 -10.36 -15.61
N ALA A 67 9.94 -9.75 -16.64
CA ALA A 67 10.51 -8.41 -16.56
C ALA A 67 9.47 -7.34 -16.18
N GLU A 68 8.28 -7.35 -16.81
CA GLU A 68 7.19 -6.42 -16.46
C GLU A 68 6.70 -6.63 -15.02
N ARG A 69 6.58 -7.89 -14.58
CA ARG A 69 6.18 -8.22 -13.20
C ARG A 69 7.18 -7.72 -12.17
N MET A 70 8.47 -7.91 -12.44
CA MET A 70 9.54 -7.44 -11.55
C MET A 70 9.56 -5.92 -11.48
N GLN A 71 9.41 -5.23 -12.61
CA GLN A 71 9.30 -3.75 -12.61
C GLN A 71 8.12 -3.26 -11.75
N LEU A 72 6.93 -3.87 -11.90
CA LEU A 72 5.76 -3.52 -11.08
C LEU A 72 6.01 -3.77 -9.59
N LEU A 73 6.57 -4.93 -9.23
CA LEU A 73 6.91 -5.26 -7.85
C LEU A 73 7.95 -4.32 -7.26
N THR A 74 8.96 -3.91 -8.04
CA THR A 74 9.96 -2.93 -7.60
C THR A 74 9.31 -1.59 -7.29
N ILE A 75 8.44 -1.09 -8.17
CA ILE A 75 7.72 0.19 -7.94
C ILE A 75 6.88 0.10 -6.66
N ILE A 76 6.12 -0.99 -6.52
CA ILE A 76 5.30 -1.25 -5.33
C ILE A 76 6.15 -1.29 -4.05
N ASN A 77 7.29 -1.99 -4.06
CA ASN A 77 8.16 -2.06 -2.90
C ASN A 77 8.81 -0.72 -2.54
N ILE A 78 9.17 0.10 -3.52
CA ILE A 78 9.68 1.45 -3.25
C ILE A 78 8.61 2.28 -2.54
N MET A 79 7.35 2.18 -2.97
CA MET A 79 6.25 2.88 -2.31
C MET A 79 6.04 2.37 -0.88
N ASN A 80 5.94 1.05 -0.69
CA ASN A 80 5.78 0.45 0.65
C ASN A 80 6.92 0.83 1.61
N ALA A 81 8.16 0.87 1.12
CA ALA A 81 9.31 1.31 1.91
C ALA A 81 9.21 2.80 2.27
N THR A 82 8.79 3.64 1.33
CA THR A 82 8.61 5.07 1.55
C THR A 82 7.51 5.32 2.58
N ASP A 83 6.35 4.65 2.45
CA ASP A 83 5.23 4.78 3.39
C ASP A 83 5.60 4.30 4.79
N THR A 84 6.39 3.23 4.89
CA THR A 84 6.93 2.75 6.16
C THR A 84 7.76 3.84 6.83
N ILE A 85 8.72 4.43 6.11
CA ILE A 85 9.60 5.49 6.61
C ILE A 85 8.78 6.74 6.99
N SER A 86 7.85 7.14 6.14
CA SER A 86 6.97 8.29 6.41
C SER A 86 6.20 8.11 7.71
N GLY A 87 5.55 6.97 7.93
CA GLY A 87 4.83 6.78 9.19
C GLY A 87 5.74 6.61 10.42
N ILE A 88 6.99 6.13 10.26
CA ILE A 88 7.99 6.19 11.35
C ILE A 88 8.24 7.66 11.74
N VAL A 89 8.48 8.53 10.76
CA VAL A 89 8.72 9.96 10.99
C VAL A 89 7.51 10.61 11.65
N GLU A 90 6.30 10.36 11.16
CA GLU A 90 5.06 10.90 11.72
C GLU A 90 4.81 10.41 13.17
N TYR A 91 5.11 9.15 13.48
CA TYR A 91 5.02 8.64 14.85
C TYR A 91 5.99 9.36 15.80
N PHE A 92 7.25 9.56 15.39
CA PHE A 92 8.21 10.32 16.19
C PHE A 92 7.83 11.80 16.34
N ASN A 93 7.18 12.38 15.33
CA ASN A 93 6.60 13.73 15.38
C ASN A 93 5.30 13.81 16.21
N ARG A 94 4.80 12.68 16.72
CA ARG A 94 3.56 12.55 17.50
C ARG A 94 2.30 13.03 16.75
N THR A 95 2.32 12.95 15.43
CA THR A 95 1.15 13.28 14.59
C THR A 95 0.21 12.09 14.42
N ILE A 96 0.72 10.86 14.57
CA ILE A 96 -0.03 9.61 14.64
C ILE A 96 0.26 8.89 15.96
N ASP A 97 -0.71 8.13 16.46
CA ASP A 97 -0.53 7.29 17.65
C ASP A 97 0.09 5.93 17.30
N LEU A 98 0.28 5.08 18.31
CA LEU A 98 0.85 3.74 18.12
C LEU A 98 -0.03 2.87 17.20
N ASN A 99 -1.36 3.02 17.27
CA ASN A 99 -2.27 2.23 16.43
C ASN A 99 -2.16 2.64 14.97
N GLY A 100 -2.13 3.95 14.69
CA GLY A 100 -1.90 4.50 13.36
C GLY A 100 -0.55 4.11 12.80
N PHE A 101 0.49 4.10 13.64
CA PHE A 101 1.82 3.62 13.25
C PHE A 101 1.82 2.14 12.89
N VAL A 102 1.24 1.28 13.72
CA VAL A 102 1.21 -0.18 13.49
C VAL A 102 0.36 -0.52 12.26
N LEU A 103 -0.81 0.10 12.10
CA LEU A 103 -1.70 -0.18 10.97
C LEU A 103 -1.18 0.43 9.65
N GLY A 104 -0.64 1.65 9.69
CA GLY A 104 -0.07 2.33 8.54
C GLY A 104 1.31 1.78 8.18
N SER A 105 2.35 2.16 8.93
CA SER A 105 3.73 1.75 8.66
C SER A 105 3.94 0.24 8.81
N GLY A 106 3.34 -0.40 9.81
CA GLY A 106 3.47 -1.85 9.98
C GLY A 106 2.81 -2.64 8.85
N GLY A 107 1.65 -2.18 8.36
CA GLY A 107 1.00 -2.73 7.18
C GLY A 107 1.85 -2.58 5.92
N ALA A 108 2.36 -1.36 5.65
CA ALA A 108 3.25 -1.09 4.52
C ALA A 108 4.53 -1.92 4.58
N PHE A 109 5.15 -2.03 5.77
CA PHE A 109 6.34 -2.85 5.98
C PHE A 109 6.08 -4.34 5.70
N THR A 110 4.93 -4.84 6.13
CA THR A 110 4.52 -6.23 5.84
C THR A 110 4.40 -6.47 4.34
N LEU A 111 3.75 -5.56 3.60
CA LEU A 111 3.63 -5.66 2.14
C LEU A 111 4.99 -5.54 1.44
N PHE A 112 5.89 -4.69 1.93
CA PHE A 112 7.27 -4.60 1.46
C PHE A 112 8.00 -5.94 1.61
N CYS A 113 7.96 -6.56 2.79
CA CYS A 113 8.59 -7.86 3.02
C CYS A 113 8.02 -8.93 2.08
N LEU A 114 6.69 -8.97 1.91
CA LEU A 114 6.04 -9.92 0.99
C LEU A 114 6.46 -9.70 -0.47
N GLY A 115 6.56 -8.44 -0.90
CA GLY A 115 7.01 -8.10 -2.25
C GLY A 115 8.47 -8.45 -2.48
N MET A 116 9.35 -8.25 -1.48
CA MET A 116 10.76 -8.64 -1.54
C MET A 116 10.93 -10.16 -1.62
N ILE A 117 10.19 -10.90 -0.78
CA ILE A 117 10.19 -12.38 -0.82
C ILE A 117 9.62 -12.88 -2.16
N GLN A 118 8.57 -12.24 -2.66
CA GLN A 118 8.06 -12.56 -3.98
C GLN A 118 9.14 -12.35 -5.04
N ALA A 119 9.84 -11.21 -5.04
CA ALA A 119 10.88 -10.90 -6.01
C ALA A 119 12.10 -11.84 -5.94
N SER A 120 12.48 -12.33 -4.75
CA SER A 120 13.61 -13.26 -4.58
C SER A 120 13.31 -14.70 -5.02
N ASN A 121 12.04 -15.03 -5.20
CA ASN A 121 11.58 -16.37 -5.55
C ASN A 121 11.40 -16.58 -7.08
N TRP A 122 11.85 -15.63 -7.91
CA TRP A 122 11.90 -15.76 -9.37
C TRP A 122 13.34 -15.66 -9.86
#